data_AF-A0A2C9LWI0-F1
#
_entry.id   AF-A0A2C9LWI0-F1
#
_cell.length_a   1.000
_cell.length_b   1.000
_cell.length_c   1.000
_cell.angle_alpha   90.00
_cell.angle_beta   90.00
_cell.angle_gamma   90.00
#
_symmetry.space_group_name_H-M   'P 1'
#
loop_
_entity.id
_entity.type
_entity.pdbx_description
1 polymer ?
#
loop_
_entity_poly.entity_id
_entity_poly.type
_entity_poly.pdbx_seq_one_letter_code
_entity_poly.pdbx_strand_id
1 'polypeptide(L)'
;AALTVKSIFANPLQSRLEAYKAKLSWSDNSHSDCLAIINAYKVWENRVKMKEFSRTGMTEKQWGRKNFIQIQAIKEVHKLVQELEQRLKKFNIVKPTQPPPFKGSHTSAVERLILKLVLCGAFYPNYALKEEVDEKEAVKLLSNNDPTRTVM
;
A
#
# COMPACT_ATOMS: atom_id res chain seq x y z
N ALA A 1 1.71 -11.19 2.53
CA ALA A 1 0.84 -11.01 3.70
C ALA A 1 -0.44 -10.24 3.36
N ALA A 2 -0.37 -8.92 3.12
CA ALA A 2 -1.57 -8.11 2.86
C ALA A 2 -2.41 -8.52 1.63
N LEU A 3 -1.79 -9.11 0.61
CA LEU A 3 -2.49 -9.64 -0.56
C LEU A 3 -3.26 -10.94 -0.28
N THR A 4 -2.95 -11.62 0.83
CA THR A 4 -3.57 -12.89 1.23
C THR A 4 -4.77 -12.68 2.14
N VAL A 5 -4.76 -11.60 2.93
CA VAL A 5 -5.84 -11.23 3.84
C VAL A 5 -6.74 -10.17 3.20
N LYS A 6 -7.78 -9.75 3.93
CA LYS A 6 -8.66 -8.67 3.49
C LYS A 6 -7.90 -7.34 3.33
N SER A 7 -8.38 -6.48 2.43
CA SER A 7 -7.82 -5.15 2.21
C SER A 7 -7.67 -4.37 3.52
N ILE A 8 -6.50 -3.75 3.71
CA ILE A 8 -6.26 -2.87 4.86
C ILE A 8 -6.92 -1.50 4.70
N PHE A 9 -7.28 -1.10 3.48
CA PHE A 9 -7.92 0.18 3.22
C PHE A 9 -9.45 0.05 3.39
N ALA A 10 -10.04 0.99 4.12
CA ALA A 10 -11.49 1.08 4.27
C ALA A 10 -12.10 1.71 3.01
N ASN A 11 -13.31 1.30 2.65
CA ASN A 11 -14.06 1.88 1.53
C ASN A 11 -15.52 2.18 1.94
N PRO A 12 -15.74 3.12 2.88
CA PRO A 12 -17.08 3.49 3.33
C PRO A 12 -17.90 4.12 2.21
N LEU A 13 -19.16 3.71 2.05
CA LEU A 13 -20.03 4.16 0.97
C LEU A 13 -20.18 5.70 0.92
N GLN A 14 -20.34 6.34 2.07
CA GLN A 14 -20.53 7.80 2.19
C GLN A 14 -19.24 8.61 2.01
N SER A 15 -18.07 7.97 1.98
CA SER A 15 -16.78 8.67 1.88
C SER A 15 -15.81 7.94 0.94
N ARG A 16 -16.33 7.41 -0.17
CA ARG A 16 -15.55 6.66 -1.16
C ARG A 16 -14.45 7.51 -1.79
N LEU A 17 -14.74 8.77 -2.09
CA LEU A 17 -13.78 9.68 -2.70
C LEU A 17 -12.63 10.01 -1.75
N GLU A 18 -12.94 10.27 -0.48
CA GLU A 18 -11.96 10.55 0.57
C GLU A 18 -11.11 9.33 0.86
N ALA A 19 -11.73 8.15 0.93
CA ALA A 19 -11.03 6.88 1.09
C ALA A 19 -10.07 6.60 -0.08
N TYR A 20 -10.52 6.87 -1.30
CA TYR A 20 -9.68 6.76 -2.50
C TYR A 20 -8.50 7.74 -2.46
N LYS A 21 -8.75 9.01 -2.14
CA LYS A 21 -7.69 10.03 -1.98
C LYS A 21 -6.69 9.64 -0.90
N ALA A 22 -7.15 9.09 0.23
CA ALA A 22 -6.28 8.59 1.27
C ALA A 22 -5.44 7.39 0.80
N LYS A 23 -6.03 6.42 0.10
CA LYS A 23 -5.27 5.31 -0.49
C LYS A 23 -4.21 5.82 -1.49
N LEU A 24 -4.56 6.81 -2.31
CA LEU A 24 -3.66 7.41 -3.28
C LEU A 24 -2.50 8.14 -2.60
N SER A 25 -2.75 8.86 -1.50
CA SER A 25 -1.66 9.53 -0.75
C SER A 25 -0.68 8.53 -0.15
N TRP A 26 -1.15 7.37 0.31
CA TRP A 26 -0.27 6.29 0.77
C TRP A 26 0.63 5.72 -0.33
N SER A 27 0.21 5.81 -1.60
CA SER A 27 1.01 5.32 -2.72
C SER A 27 2.25 6.17 -3.00
N ASP A 28 2.37 7.38 -2.45
CA ASP A 28 3.54 8.27 -2.59
C ASP A 28 4.02 8.40 -4.06
N ASN A 29 3.06 8.68 -4.95
CA ASN A 29 3.26 8.78 -6.40
C ASN A 29 3.92 7.57 -7.07
N SER A 30 3.91 6.41 -6.41
CA SER A 30 4.51 5.19 -6.95
C SER A 30 3.58 4.44 -7.91
N HIS A 31 2.30 4.82 -7.98
CA HIS A 31 1.25 4.15 -8.75
C HIS A 31 1.17 2.65 -8.47
N SER A 32 1.43 2.24 -7.21
CA SER A 32 1.41 0.83 -6.80
C SER A 32 0.63 0.64 -5.51
N ASP A 33 -0.45 -0.15 -5.58
CA ASP A 33 -1.25 -0.53 -4.42
C ASP A 33 -0.43 -1.31 -3.38
N CYS A 34 0.49 -2.17 -3.82
CA CYS A 34 1.38 -2.91 -2.93
C CYS A 34 2.29 -1.96 -2.14
N LEU A 35 2.83 -0.93 -2.78
CA LEU A 35 3.64 0.08 -2.10
C LEU A 35 2.80 0.95 -1.15
N ALA A 36 1.56 1.29 -1.54
CA ALA A 36 0.63 1.99 -0.66
C ALA A 36 0.37 1.20 0.63
N ILE A 37 0.15 -0.12 0.52
CA ILE A 37 -0.02 -1.01 1.67
C ILE A 37 1.25 -1.02 2.53
N ILE A 38 2.43 -1.18 1.91
CA ILE A 38 3.72 -1.21 2.64
C ILE A 38 3.93 0.09 3.42
N ASN A 39 3.64 1.24 2.81
CA ASN A 39 3.80 2.55 3.44
C ASN A 39 2.87 2.70 4.64
N ALA A 40 1.58 2.40 4.46
CA ALA A 40 0.59 2.44 5.55
C ALA A 40 0.97 1.49 6.69
N TYR A 41 1.40 0.26 6.37
CA TYR A 41 1.86 -0.73 7.34
C TYR A 41 3.10 -0.27 8.11
N LYS A 42 4.13 0.24 7.42
CA LYS A 42 5.35 0.75 8.06
C LYS A 42 5.05 1.89 9.03
N VAL A 43 4.18 2.84 8.63
CA VAL A 43 3.79 3.94 9.52
C VAL A 43 3.06 3.40 10.74
N TRP A 44 2.05 2.54 10.56
CA TRP A 44 1.34 1.94 11.68
C TRP A 44 2.29 1.16 12.62
N GLU A 45 3.15 0.30 12.07
CA GLU A 45 4.08 -0.53 12.83
C GLU A 45 5.04 0.33 13.66
N ASN A 46 5.57 1.41 13.07
CA ASN A 46 6.43 2.35 13.79
C ASN A 46 5.68 3.05 14.93
N ARG A 47 4.44 3.50 14.72
CA ARG A 47 3.62 4.12 15.78
C ARG A 47 3.35 3.17 16.94
N VAL A 48 3.07 1.89 16.64
CA VAL A 48 2.90 0.84 17.65
C VAL A 48 4.22 0.64 18.42
N LYS A 49 5.35 0.48 17.72
CA LYS A 49 6.68 0.30 18.34
C LYS A 49 7.06 1.47 19.26
N MET A 50 6.75 2.70 18.86
CA MET A 50 7.02 3.92 19.63
C MET A 50 5.99 4.20 20.73
N LYS A 51 5.00 3.30 20.91
CA LYS A 51 3.89 3.43 21.88
C LYS A 51 3.13 4.77 21.72
N GLU A 52 3.03 5.30 20.50
CA GLU A 52 2.45 6.62 20.26
C GLU A 52 0.96 6.70 20.62
N PHE A 53 0.19 5.64 20.35
CA PHE A 53 -1.24 5.60 20.64
C PHE A 53 -1.55 5.68 22.14
N SER A 54 -0.60 5.32 23.00
CA SER A 54 -0.72 5.45 24.46
C SER A 54 -0.30 6.83 24.96
N ARG A 55 0.55 7.56 24.21
CA ARG A 55 1.12 8.85 24.62
C ARG A 55 0.32 10.06 24.15
N THR A 56 -0.31 9.96 22.99
CA THR A 56 -0.88 11.11 22.26
C THR A 56 -2.38 11.32 22.50
N GLY A 57 -3.01 10.49 23.35
CA GLY A 57 -4.46 10.48 23.56
C GLY A 57 -5.29 10.02 22.34
N MET A 58 -4.66 9.82 21.17
CA MET A 58 -5.29 9.27 19.98
C MET A 58 -5.22 7.74 20.01
N THR A 59 -6.39 7.11 20.07
CA THR A 59 -6.49 5.66 19.98
C THR A 59 -6.10 5.16 18.59
N GLU A 60 -5.58 3.93 18.52
CA GLU A 60 -5.28 3.25 17.26
C GLU A 60 -6.51 3.19 16.33
N LYS A 61 -7.71 3.02 16.90
CA LYS A 61 -8.99 3.01 16.15
C LYS A 61 -9.31 4.38 15.54
N GLN A 62 -9.07 5.47 16.27
CA GLN A 62 -9.24 6.83 15.73
C GLN A 62 -8.23 7.11 14.61
N TRP A 63 -6.98 6.67 14.77
CA TRP A 63 -5.97 6.78 13.71
C TRP A 63 -6.40 6.01 12.45
N GLY A 64 -6.90 4.78 12.61
CA GLY A 64 -7.42 3.99 11.49
C GLY A 64 -8.57 4.71 10.76
N ARG A 65 -9.54 5.25 11.51
CA ARG A 65 -10.65 6.02 10.93
C ARG A 65 -10.15 7.25 10.15
N LYS A 66 -9.23 8.02 10.73
CA LYS A 66 -8.67 9.23 10.11
C LYS A 66 -7.93 8.93 8.80
N ASN A 67 -7.27 7.78 8.71
CA ASN A 67 -6.44 7.40 7.58
C ASN A 67 -7.11 6.40 6.62
N PHE A 68 -8.39 6.09 6.82
CA PHE A 68 -9.12 5.07 6.08
C PHE A 68 -8.42 3.70 6.11
N ILE A 69 -7.93 3.29 7.28
CA ILE A 69 -7.27 2.01 7.52
C ILE A 69 -8.10 1.15 8.47
N GLN A 70 -8.33 -0.09 8.06
CA GLN A 70 -8.98 -1.13 8.84
C GLN A 70 -7.97 -1.73 9.85
N ILE A 71 -8.06 -1.30 11.12
CA ILE A 71 -7.13 -1.71 12.17
C ILE A 71 -7.12 -3.23 12.42
N GLN A 72 -8.24 -3.90 12.22
CA GLN A 72 -8.25 -5.36 12.35
C GLN A 72 -7.45 -6.04 11.23
N ALA A 73 -7.63 -5.58 9.99
CA ALA A 73 -6.90 -6.12 8.84
C ALA A 73 -5.38 -5.86 8.97
N ILE A 74 -4.95 -4.67 9.40
CA ILE A 74 -3.51 -4.39 9.55
C ILE A 74 -2.86 -5.25 10.66
N LYS A 75 -3.61 -5.58 11.72
CA LYS A 75 -3.17 -6.52 12.77
C LYS A 75 -3.07 -7.95 12.26
N GLU A 76 -4.00 -8.39 11.42
CA GLU A 76 -3.92 -9.69 10.74
C GLU A 76 -2.71 -9.77 9.81
N VAL A 77 -2.46 -8.70 9.03
CA VAL A 77 -1.23 -8.57 8.23
C VAL A 77 0.00 -8.69 9.11
N HIS A 78 0.05 -7.99 10.25
CA HIS A 78 1.18 -8.04 11.17
C HIS A 78 1.47 -9.45 11.69
N LYS A 79 0.43 -10.16 12.14
CA LYS A 79 0.56 -11.55 12.60
C LYS A 79 1.10 -12.46 11.50
N LEU A 80 0.58 -12.33 10.27
CA LEU A 80 1.05 -13.11 9.13
C LEU A 80 2.49 -12.76 8.73
N VAL A 81 2.91 -11.50 8.83
CA VAL A 81 4.31 -11.10 8.64
C VAL A 81 5.21 -11.80 9.66
N GLN A 82 4.84 -11.81 10.94
CA GLN A 82 5.61 -12.50 11.99
C GLN A 82 5.70 -14.02 11.76
N GLU A 83 4.61 -14.65 11.35
CA GLU A 83 4.60 -16.08 11.00
C GLU A 83 5.53 -16.37 9.81
N LEU A 84 5.46 -15.55 8.75
CA LEU A 84 6.33 -15.69 7.59
C LEU A 84 7.80 -15.49 7.95
N GLU A 85 8.14 -14.50 8.78
CA GLU A 85 9.48 -14.29 9.29
C GLU A 85 9.99 -15.51 10.10
N GLN A 86 9.13 -16.12 10.94
CA GLN A 86 9.47 -17.35 11.68
C GLN A 86 9.69 -18.55 10.75
N ARG A 87 8.91 -18.68 9.69
CA ARG A 87 9.06 -19.76 8.70
C ARG A 87 10.35 -19.58 7.88
N LEU A 88 10.62 -18.37 7.42
CA LEU A 88 11.83 -18.03 6.68
C LEU A 88 13.10 -18.24 7.51
N LYS A 89 13.03 -17.99 8.82
CA LYS A 89 14.13 -18.28 9.75
C LYS A 89 14.57 -19.75 9.72
N LYS A 90 13.65 -20.70 9.49
CA LYS A 90 14.00 -22.14 9.35
C LYS A 90 14.88 -22.43 8.13
N PHE A 91 14.89 -21.52 7.15
CA PHE A 91 15.71 -21.58 5.95
C PHE A 91 16.93 -20.64 6.03
N ASN A 92 17.28 -20.15 7.23
CA ASN A 92 18.33 -19.15 7.45
C ASN A 92 18.11 -17.82 6.70
N ILE A 93 16.87 -17.52 6.30
CA ILE A 93 16.49 -16.23 5.72
C ILE A 93 16.01 -15.35 6.87
N VAL A 94 16.83 -14.36 7.21
CA VAL A 94 16.58 -13.46 8.34
C VAL A 94 16.60 -12.00 7.89
N LYS A 95 15.74 -11.19 8.51
CA LYS A 95 15.76 -9.74 8.32
C LYS A 95 17.04 -9.17 8.96
N PRO A 96 17.80 -8.30 8.26
CA PRO A 96 18.98 -7.67 8.84
C PRO A 96 18.63 -6.87 10.10
N THR A 97 19.36 -7.11 11.19
CA THR A 97 19.20 -6.37 12.46
C THR A 97 19.68 -4.93 12.34
N GLN A 98 20.70 -4.71 11.51
CA GLN A 98 21.22 -3.39 11.21
C GLN A 98 20.78 -2.95 9.81
N PRO A 99 20.53 -1.64 9.62
CA PRO A 99 20.38 -1.09 8.28
C PRO A 99 21.62 -1.44 7.45
N PRO A 100 21.47 -1.86 6.18
CA PRO A 100 22.63 -2.13 5.35
C PRO A 100 23.50 -0.87 5.23
N PRO A 101 24.83 -1.01 5.00
CA PRO A 101 25.75 0.12 4.92
C PRO A 101 25.32 1.19 3.91
N PHE A 102 24.61 0.77 2.87
CA PHE A 102 24.11 1.60 1.79
C PHE A 102 22.76 2.30 2.05
N LYS A 103 22.11 2.09 3.21
CA LYS A 103 20.76 2.64 3.50
C LYS A 103 20.70 4.18 3.55
N GLY A 104 21.85 4.86 3.55
CA GLY A 104 21.94 6.32 3.37
C GLY A 104 22.53 6.75 2.02
N SER A 105 23.00 5.81 1.21
CA SER A 105 23.68 6.07 -0.06
C SER A 105 22.74 6.03 -1.27
N HIS A 106 21.60 5.34 -1.16
CA HIS A 106 20.62 5.24 -2.23
C HIS A 106 19.48 6.24 -2.07
N THR A 107 18.97 6.71 -3.22
CA THR A 107 17.75 7.51 -3.26
C THR A 107 16.53 6.62 -3.03
N SER A 108 15.46 7.21 -2.48
CA SER A 108 14.16 6.54 -2.32
C SER A 108 13.59 6.00 -3.64
N ALA A 109 14.03 6.52 -4.79
CA ALA A 109 13.67 6.02 -6.11
C ALA A 109 14.25 4.62 -6.39
N VAL A 110 15.52 4.37 -6.03
CA VAL A 110 16.18 3.08 -6.26
C VAL A 110 15.53 1.99 -5.40
N GLU A 111 15.26 2.28 -4.13
CA GLU A 111 14.56 1.34 -3.24
C GLU A 111 13.17 0.99 -3.76
N ARG A 112 12.43 1.98 -4.27
CA ARG A 112 11.12 1.76 -4.91
C ARG A 112 11.23 0.90 -6.17
N LEU A 113 12.25 1.10 -7.00
CA LEU A 113 12.48 0.31 -8.20
C LEU A 113 12.76 -1.16 -7.85
N ILE A 114 13.62 -1.43 -6.87
CA ILE A 114 13.92 -2.79 -6.41
C ILE A 114 12.65 -3.49 -5.89
N LEU A 115 11.84 -2.80 -5.10
CA LEU A 115 10.57 -3.35 -4.63
C LEU A 115 9.61 -3.67 -5.79
N LYS A 116 9.50 -2.79 -6.79
CA LYS A 116 8.69 -3.04 -7.99
C LYS A 116 9.21 -4.24 -8.78
N LEU A 117 10.53 -4.39 -8.93
CA LEU A 117 11.13 -5.53 -9.61
C LEU A 117 10.76 -6.86 -8.93
N VAL A 118 10.87 -6.91 -7.60
CA VAL A 118 10.47 -8.10 -6.81
C VAL A 118 8.98 -8.40 -6.98
N LEU A 119 8.12 -7.36 -6.98
CA LEU A 119 6.69 -7.53 -7.22
C LEU A 119 6.41 -8.06 -8.63
N CYS A 120 7.07 -7.52 -9.67
CA CYS A 120 6.92 -8.02 -11.04
C CYS A 120 7.26 -9.50 -11.14
N GLY A 121 8.37 -9.94 -10.53
CA GLY A 121 8.76 -11.35 -10.49
C GLY A 121 7.73 -12.22 -9.77
N ALA A 122 7.10 -11.71 -8.70
CA ALA A 122 6.09 -12.44 -7.96
C ALA A 122 4.74 -12.52 -8.69
N PHE A 123 4.37 -11.51 -9.48
CA PHE A 123 3.10 -11.46 -10.20
C PHE A 123 3.17 -12.05 -11.62
N TYR A 124 4.35 -12.27 -12.19
CA TYR A 124 4.49 -12.87 -13.52
C TYR A 124 3.75 -14.22 -13.62
N PRO A 125 3.01 -14.51 -14.70
CA PRO A 125 2.87 -13.72 -15.94
C PRO A 125 1.68 -12.73 -15.94
N ASN A 126 1.14 -12.35 -14.78
CA ASN A 126 0.01 -11.42 -14.70
C ASN A 126 0.48 -9.98 -14.92
N TYR A 127 0.50 -9.55 -16.18
CA TYR A 127 0.75 -8.16 -16.57
C TYR A 127 -0.30 -7.67 -17.55
N ALA A 128 -0.48 -6.36 -17.59
CA ALA A 128 -1.29 -5.68 -18.59
C ALA A 128 -0.43 -4.63 -19.28
N LEU A 129 -0.61 -4.48 -20.60
CA LEU A 129 -0.02 -3.39 -21.34
C LEU A 129 -0.97 -2.19 -21.24
N LYS A 130 -0.42 -1.04 -20.89
CA LYS A 130 -1.17 0.21 -20.96
C LYS A 130 -1.05 0.71 -22.40
N GLU A 131 -2.13 0.61 -23.15
CA GLU A 131 -2.23 1.20 -24.49
C GLU A 131 -2.36 2.74 -24.40
N GLU A 132 -2.07 3.41 -25.51
CA GLU A 132 -2.36 4.83 -25.64
C GLU A 132 -3.88 5.06 -25.56
N VAL A 133 -4.28 6.19 -25.00
CA VAL A 133 -5.70 6.51 -24.86
C VAL A 133 -6.23 6.96 -26.22
N ASP A 134 -7.12 6.17 -26.84
CA ASP A 134 -7.89 6.64 -28.00
C ASP A 134 -9.00 7.59 -27.51
N GLU A 135 -8.73 8.89 -27.62
CA GLU A 135 -9.68 9.93 -27.23
C GLU A 135 -11.02 9.82 -27.97
N LYS A 136 -11.02 9.40 -29.25
CA LYS A 136 -12.26 9.29 -30.03
C LYS A 136 -13.12 8.14 -29.51
N GLU A 137 -12.49 7.02 -29.18
CA GLU A 137 -13.19 5.90 -28.57
C GLU A 137 -13.71 6.25 -27.18
N ALA A 138 -12.92 6.95 -26.36
CA ALA A 138 -13.32 7.40 -25.03
C ALA A 138 -14.54 8.34 -25.07
N VAL A 139 -14.55 9.33 -25.97
CA VAL A 139 -15.67 10.25 -26.18
C VAL A 139 -16.92 9.50 -26.65
N LYS A 140 -16.75 8.55 -27.57
CA LYS A 140 -17.86 7.70 -28.04
C LYS A 140 -18.45 6.85 -26.91
N LEU A 141 -17.61 6.26 -26.07
CA LEU A 141 -18.01 5.46 -24.90
C LEU A 141 -18.81 6.28 -23.89
N LEU A 142 -18.48 7.56 -23.77
CA LEU A 142 -19.15 8.50 -22.86
C LEU A 142 -20.32 9.25 -23.51
N SER A 143 -20.84 8.77 -24.64
CA SER A 143 -21.97 9.41 -25.35
C SER A 143 -21.70 10.89 -25.70
N ASN A 144 -20.49 11.18 -26.19
CA ASN A 144 -19.97 12.52 -26.50
C ASN A 144 -19.84 13.48 -25.30
N ASN A 145 -19.86 12.96 -24.07
CA ASN A 145 -19.53 13.76 -22.89
C ASN A 145 -18.02 13.84 -22.67
N ASP A 146 -17.58 14.88 -21.97
CA ASP A 146 -16.16 15.16 -21.70
C ASP A 146 -15.51 14.03 -20.86
N PRO A 147 -14.53 13.28 -21.39
CA PRO A 147 -13.87 12.17 -20.70
C PRO A 147 -13.07 12.57 -19.47
N THR A 148 -12.72 13.85 -19.35
CA THR A 148 -11.94 14.35 -18.21
C THR A 148 -12.80 14.77 -17.03
N ARG A 149 -14.12 14.92 -17.25
CA ARG A 149 -15.07 15.44 -16.26
C ARG A 149 -16.27 14.54 -16.00
N THR A 150 -16.50 13.56 -16.86
CA THR A 150 -17.67 12.68 -16.79
C THR A 150 -17.34 11.41 -16.01
N VAL A 151 -18.15 11.10 -15.00
CA VAL A 151 -18.12 9.82 -14.25
C VAL A 151 -19.47 9.15 -14.44
N MET A 152 -19.50 7.93 -15.00
CA MET A 152 -20.70 7.08 -15.09
C MET A 152 -20.95 6.30 -13.79
#